data_AF-A0A9P6JHA0-F1
#
_entry.id   AF-A0A9P6JHA0-F1
#
_cell.length_a   1.000
_cell.length_b   1.000
_cell.length_c   1.000
_cell.angle_alpha   90.00
_cell.angle_beta   90.00
_cell.angle_gamma   90.00
#
_symmetry.space_group_name_H-M   'P 1'
#
loop_
_entity.id
_entity.type
_entity.pdbx_description
1 polymer ?
#
loop_
_entity_poly.entity_id
_entity_poly.type
_entity_poly.pdbx_seq_one_letter_code
_entity_poly.pdbx_strand_id
1 'polypeptide(L)'
;QRDMVSPLSFFENLTSLGLPAQTICPQLVTIIQSYPNALTSLVIENAADDHAELSQSLHTFLCSSPHLKHLKAPNIKFDDRLLNLRQQSDATVIQRVWACRGLLSLNISFGSGPEITTNSVRDASRVIYGYLSQVCPRLERLTISRDRIACSLDSGLCLLSALDDLRSLEIRTRSLSILHIWDFGWMNNEPTMLQRLVNKMSFNESRLQKSLRARYEWLGYEDCRTVDRARLEELGVLIPIPYSYSPTSPTVSSDSGLLDKSRRSRLSYHPPYHHHNHHHHHHPQYYYQHRRNKSNNTNYSNNSGTISHSRSHSLGCNDMEGRMETGNHPIRWPFLERIKITQTYDRRHQAQALQGYLKKLRPDVESVVM
;
A
#
# COMPACT_ATOMS: atom_id res chain seq x y z
N GLN A 1 -0.60 42.95 -24.65
CA GLN A 1 -0.69 41.48 -24.78
C GLN A 1 -2.09 41.14 -25.23
N ARG A 2 -2.27 40.42 -26.33
CA ARG A 2 -3.58 39.88 -26.72
C ARG A 2 -3.73 38.54 -26.01
N ASP A 3 -4.75 38.39 -25.19
CA ASP A 3 -5.11 37.09 -24.61
C ASP A 3 -5.49 36.16 -25.76
N MET A 4 -4.61 35.22 -26.08
CA MET A 4 -4.92 34.16 -27.03
C MET A 4 -5.92 33.23 -26.35
N VAL A 5 -7.20 33.45 -26.64
CA VAL A 5 -8.27 32.52 -26.30
C VAL A 5 -7.89 31.16 -26.88
N SER A 6 -7.73 30.16 -26.02
CA SER A 6 -7.38 28.80 -26.46
C SER A 6 -8.45 28.31 -27.46
N PRO A 7 -8.07 27.82 -28.65
CA PRO A 7 -9.02 27.25 -29.61
C PRO A 7 -9.87 26.12 -29.04
N LEU A 8 -9.43 25.52 -27.92
CA LEU A 8 -10.19 24.49 -27.25
C LEU A 8 -11.46 25.03 -26.58
N SER A 9 -11.51 26.33 -26.25
CA SER A 9 -12.66 26.94 -25.53
C SER A 9 -13.96 26.95 -26.32
N PHE A 10 -13.88 26.73 -27.64
CA PHE A 10 -15.04 26.56 -28.50
C PHE A 10 -15.75 25.21 -28.34
N PHE A 11 -15.18 24.25 -27.60
CA PHE A 11 -15.77 22.93 -27.39
C PHE A 11 -16.41 22.81 -26.00
N GLU A 12 -17.59 23.39 -25.81
CA GLU A 12 -18.33 23.38 -24.53
C GLU A 12 -18.71 21.97 -24.04
N ASN A 13 -18.82 21.00 -24.96
CA ASN A 13 -19.26 19.63 -24.68
C ASN A 13 -18.13 18.59 -24.79
N LEU A 14 -16.87 19.00 -24.63
CA LEU A 14 -15.74 18.10 -24.75
C LEU A 14 -15.68 17.11 -23.57
N THR A 15 -16.12 15.87 -23.79
CA THR A 15 -16.17 14.83 -22.76
C THR A 15 -14.95 13.90 -22.74
N SER A 16 -14.20 13.83 -23.84
CA SER A 16 -13.00 13.00 -23.98
C SER A 16 -11.90 13.78 -24.70
N LEU A 17 -10.68 13.73 -24.16
CA LEU A 17 -9.53 14.44 -24.70
C LEU A 17 -8.32 13.49 -24.75
N GLY A 18 -7.72 13.37 -25.94
CA GLY A 18 -6.49 12.63 -26.17
C GLY A 18 -5.37 13.56 -26.60
N LEU A 19 -4.23 13.51 -25.93
CA LEU A 19 -3.12 14.43 -26.13
C LEU A 19 -1.80 13.66 -26.17
N PRO A 20 -0.88 13.99 -27.10
CA PRO A 20 0.50 13.56 -26.95
C PRO A 20 1.14 14.33 -25.78
N ALA A 21 1.92 13.66 -24.95
CA ALA A 21 2.57 14.23 -23.77
C ALA A 21 3.51 15.38 -24.11
N GLN A 22 4.07 15.37 -25.33
CA GLN A 22 4.87 16.46 -25.90
C GLN A 22 4.09 17.79 -25.93
N THR A 23 2.77 17.72 -26.05
CA THR A 23 1.89 18.91 -26.04
C THR A 23 1.49 19.34 -24.63
N ILE A 24 1.82 18.55 -23.61
CA ILE A 24 1.55 18.91 -22.21
C ILE A 24 2.64 19.81 -21.69
N CYS A 25 2.57 21.05 -22.15
CA CYS A 25 3.20 22.19 -21.53
C CYS A 25 2.32 22.70 -20.37
N PRO A 26 2.85 23.54 -19.46
CA PRO A 26 2.07 24.18 -18.40
C PRO A 26 0.80 24.88 -18.93
N GLN A 27 0.83 25.39 -20.17
CA GLN A 27 -0.34 26.01 -20.81
C GLN A 27 -1.47 24.99 -21.07
N LEU A 28 -1.16 23.74 -21.41
CA LEU A 28 -2.19 22.73 -21.62
C LEU A 28 -2.90 22.39 -20.31
N VAL A 29 -2.21 22.45 -19.19
CA VAL A 29 -2.80 22.27 -17.86
C VAL A 29 -3.81 23.37 -17.60
N THR A 30 -3.47 24.61 -17.94
CA THR A 30 -4.41 25.74 -17.90
C THR A 30 -5.61 25.50 -18.81
N ILE A 31 -5.40 24.93 -20.00
CA ILE A 31 -6.49 24.61 -20.92
C ILE A 31 -7.35 23.47 -20.39
N ILE A 32 -6.78 22.39 -19.88
CA ILE A 32 -7.55 21.29 -19.32
C ILE A 32 -8.32 21.77 -18.07
N GLN A 33 -7.71 22.64 -17.26
CA GLN A 33 -8.35 23.29 -16.11
C GLN A 33 -9.51 24.21 -16.50
N SER A 34 -9.65 24.63 -17.77
CA SER A 34 -10.83 25.38 -18.22
C SER A 34 -12.05 24.49 -18.48
N TYR A 35 -11.91 23.14 -18.45
CA TYR A 35 -13.03 22.19 -18.60
C TYR A 35 -13.28 21.31 -17.36
N PRO A 36 -13.23 21.84 -16.13
CA PRO A 36 -13.21 21.01 -14.93
C PRO A 36 -14.49 20.16 -14.76
N ASN A 37 -15.58 20.53 -15.46
CA ASN A 37 -16.88 19.92 -15.29
C ASN A 37 -17.36 19.05 -16.45
N ALA A 38 -16.71 19.09 -17.63
CA ALA A 38 -17.16 18.34 -18.81
C ALA A 38 -16.31 17.10 -19.08
N LEU A 39 -15.01 17.14 -18.75
CA LEU A 39 -14.08 16.09 -19.17
C LEU A 39 -14.22 14.82 -18.32
N THR A 40 -14.69 13.75 -18.96
CA THR A 40 -14.86 12.43 -18.32
C THR A 40 -13.74 11.45 -18.67
N SER A 41 -12.99 11.69 -19.76
CA SER A 41 -11.93 10.81 -20.22
C SER A 41 -10.70 11.62 -20.65
N LEU A 42 -9.54 11.28 -20.10
CA LEU A 42 -8.26 11.87 -20.46
C LEU A 42 -7.26 10.79 -20.87
N VAL A 43 -6.69 10.93 -22.06
CA VAL A 43 -5.65 10.07 -22.58
C VAL A 43 -4.41 10.89 -22.89
N ILE A 44 -3.28 10.47 -22.35
CA ILE A 44 -1.96 11.08 -22.54
C ILE A 44 -1.00 10.01 -23.07
N GLU A 45 -0.48 10.21 -24.28
CA GLU A 45 0.37 9.24 -24.97
C GLU A 45 1.77 9.81 -25.25
N ASN A 46 2.77 8.97 -25.49
CA ASN A 46 4.10 9.43 -25.98
C ASN A 46 4.84 10.45 -25.08
N ALA A 47 4.84 10.25 -23.75
CA ALA A 47 5.75 10.97 -22.85
C ALA A 47 7.17 10.44 -23.03
N ALA A 48 8.05 11.29 -23.56
CA ALA A 48 9.42 10.90 -23.85
C ALA A 48 10.31 10.87 -22.59
N ASP A 49 10.00 11.65 -21.55
CA ASP A 49 10.91 11.87 -20.43
C ASP A 49 10.24 12.06 -19.06
N ASP A 50 11.07 12.01 -18.02
CA ASP A 50 10.72 12.23 -16.61
C ASP A 50 10.52 13.73 -16.33
N HIS A 51 9.36 14.27 -16.72
CA HIS A 51 9.02 15.66 -16.45
C HIS A 51 8.28 15.78 -15.12
N ALA A 52 9.00 16.18 -14.06
CA ALA A 52 8.41 16.45 -12.75
C ALA A 52 7.24 17.46 -12.83
N GLU A 53 7.36 18.47 -13.70
CA GLU A 53 6.30 19.45 -13.96
C GLU A 53 5.01 18.82 -14.50
N LEU A 54 5.14 17.81 -15.37
CA LEU A 54 4.00 17.09 -15.93
C LEU A 54 3.27 16.29 -14.85
N SER A 55 4.03 15.63 -13.97
CA SER A 55 3.46 14.92 -12.82
C SER A 55 2.70 15.87 -11.90
N GLN A 56 3.30 17.00 -11.53
CA GLN A 56 2.68 18.00 -10.68
C GLN A 56 1.40 18.57 -11.29
N SER A 57 1.44 18.82 -12.60
CA SER A 57 0.33 19.33 -13.37
C SER A 57 -0.83 18.33 -13.46
N LEU A 58 -0.52 17.06 -13.74
CA LEU A 58 -1.50 15.98 -13.75
C LEU A 58 -2.12 15.81 -12.36
N HIS A 59 -1.30 15.81 -11.29
CA HIS A 59 -1.81 15.77 -9.93
C HIS A 59 -2.79 16.92 -9.65
N THR A 60 -2.41 18.15 -10.02
CA THR A 60 -3.25 19.34 -9.84
C THR A 60 -4.58 19.20 -10.58
N PHE A 61 -4.55 18.71 -11.82
CA PHE A 61 -5.74 18.43 -12.61
C PHE A 61 -6.64 17.36 -11.95
N LEU A 62 -6.08 16.24 -11.49
CA LEU A 62 -6.85 15.18 -10.82
C LEU A 62 -7.52 15.67 -9.53
N CYS A 63 -6.87 16.59 -8.82
CA CYS A 63 -7.41 17.27 -7.65
C CYS A 63 -8.55 18.25 -7.96
N SER A 64 -8.72 18.68 -9.21
CA SER A 64 -9.77 19.62 -9.63
C SER A 64 -10.83 19.01 -10.53
N SER A 65 -10.79 17.69 -10.80
CA SER A 65 -11.60 17.05 -11.84
C SER A 65 -12.54 15.97 -11.29
N PRO A 66 -13.62 16.34 -10.58
CA PRO A 66 -14.51 15.38 -9.93
C PRO A 66 -15.27 14.47 -10.90
N HIS A 67 -15.43 14.90 -12.16
CA HIS A 67 -16.19 14.18 -13.19
C HIS A 67 -15.34 13.20 -14.02
N LEU A 68 -14.02 13.14 -13.79
CA LEU A 68 -13.14 12.24 -14.54
C LEU A 68 -13.46 10.78 -14.20
N LYS A 69 -13.82 10.00 -15.23
CA LYS A 69 -14.12 8.57 -15.16
C LYS A 69 -12.99 7.70 -15.71
N HIS A 70 -12.22 8.21 -16.66
CA HIS A 70 -11.17 7.45 -17.34
C HIS A 70 -9.87 8.25 -17.43
N LEU A 71 -8.77 7.67 -16.96
CA LEU A 71 -7.42 8.20 -17.13
C LEU A 71 -6.50 7.15 -17.73
N LYS A 72 -5.86 7.49 -18.85
CA LYS A 72 -4.78 6.69 -19.46
C LYS A 72 -3.54 7.56 -19.66
N ALA A 73 -2.54 7.34 -18.83
CA ALA A 73 -1.24 8.02 -18.85
C ALA A 73 -0.08 7.01 -18.62
N PRO A 74 0.03 5.94 -19.43
CA PRO A 74 0.96 4.83 -19.17
C PRO A 74 2.44 5.23 -19.24
N ASN A 75 2.77 6.35 -19.89
CA ASN A 75 4.15 6.79 -20.10
C ASN A 75 4.54 7.95 -19.19
N ILE A 76 3.59 8.54 -18.44
CA ILE A 76 3.91 9.61 -17.49
C ILE A 76 4.41 8.97 -16.20
N LYS A 77 5.64 9.30 -15.80
CA LYS A 77 6.19 8.89 -14.51
C LYS A 77 5.61 9.77 -13.40
N PHE A 78 4.46 9.38 -12.87
CA PHE A 78 3.81 10.10 -11.79
C PHE A 78 4.65 10.02 -10.51
N ASP A 79 4.90 11.16 -9.88
CA ASP A 79 5.62 11.28 -8.63
C ASP A 79 4.72 10.83 -7.47
N ASP A 80 5.03 9.68 -6.90
CA ASP A 80 4.28 9.08 -5.80
C ASP A 80 4.42 9.85 -4.48
N ARG A 81 5.39 10.77 -4.36
CA ARG A 81 5.48 11.68 -3.20
C ARG A 81 4.27 12.60 -3.11
N LEU A 82 3.63 12.90 -4.23
CA LEU A 82 2.39 13.68 -4.29
C LEU A 82 1.18 12.92 -3.70
N LEU A 83 1.33 11.63 -3.44
CA LEU A 83 0.30 10.80 -2.81
C LEU A 83 0.50 10.65 -1.29
N ASN A 84 1.68 11.03 -0.76
CA ASN A 84 1.98 10.81 0.65
C ASN A 84 1.33 11.88 1.53
N LEU A 85 0.20 11.52 2.14
CA LEU A 85 -0.56 12.45 2.97
C LEU A 85 0.14 12.80 4.31
N ARG A 86 1.17 12.05 4.73
CA ARG A 86 1.80 12.20 6.05
C ARG A 86 3.07 13.04 6.07
N GLN A 87 3.74 13.23 4.93
CA GLN A 87 5.11 13.77 4.90
C GLN A 87 5.20 15.31 4.82
N GLN A 88 4.10 16.04 4.91
CA GLN A 88 4.11 17.50 4.76
C GLN A 88 4.03 18.20 6.12
N SER A 89 5.20 18.36 6.75
CA SER A 89 5.36 19.23 7.93
C SER A 89 5.43 20.72 7.59
N ASP A 90 5.62 21.06 6.31
CA ASP A 90 5.67 22.44 5.85
C ASP A 90 4.26 22.97 5.61
N ALA A 91 3.82 23.88 6.47
CA ALA A 91 2.48 24.47 6.52
C ALA A 91 2.02 25.23 5.25
N THR A 92 2.81 25.25 4.18
CA THR A 92 2.56 26.02 2.95
C THR A 92 1.99 25.21 1.80
N VAL A 93 2.03 23.87 1.85
CA VAL A 93 1.50 23.03 0.78
C VAL A 93 0.09 22.56 1.15
N ILE A 94 -0.93 23.20 0.58
CA ILE A 94 -2.32 22.73 0.70
C ILE A 94 -2.38 21.32 0.12
N GLN A 95 -2.63 20.35 0.98
CA GLN A 95 -2.76 18.95 0.60
C GLN A 95 -3.97 18.80 -0.31
N ARG A 96 -3.73 18.42 -1.57
CA ARG A 96 -4.79 18.17 -2.54
C ARG A 96 -4.95 16.67 -2.73
N VAL A 97 -6.13 16.18 -2.38
CA VAL A 97 -6.58 14.82 -2.66
C VAL A 97 -7.24 14.82 -4.04
N TRP A 98 -7.08 13.76 -4.83
CA TRP A 98 -7.77 13.69 -6.11
C TRP A 98 -9.28 13.78 -5.91
N ALA A 99 -9.93 14.65 -6.69
CA ALA A 99 -11.37 14.87 -6.62
C ALA A 99 -12.15 13.80 -7.42
N CYS A 100 -11.49 13.08 -8.32
CA CYS A 100 -12.07 12.09 -9.22
C CYS A 100 -12.48 10.76 -8.53
N ARG A 101 -13.31 10.81 -7.49
CA ARG A 101 -13.80 9.60 -6.79
C ARG A 101 -14.62 8.65 -7.66
N GLY A 102 -15.17 9.17 -8.77
CA GLY A 102 -15.91 8.41 -9.78
C GLY A 102 -15.04 7.74 -10.86
N LEU A 103 -13.72 7.67 -10.66
CA LEU A 103 -12.80 7.09 -11.62
C LEU A 103 -13.05 5.57 -11.76
N LEU A 104 -13.44 5.15 -12.96
CA LEU A 104 -13.75 3.76 -13.31
C LEU A 104 -12.52 3.03 -13.88
N SER A 105 -11.67 3.74 -14.63
CA SER A 105 -10.44 3.16 -15.17
C SER A 105 -9.24 4.07 -14.98
N LEU A 106 -8.16 3.50 -14.44
CA LEU A 106 -6.89 4.17 -14.22
C LEU A 106 -5.77 3.35 -14.83
N ASN A 107 -5.07 3.92 -15.81
CA ASN A 107 -3.81 3.39 -16.32
C ASN A 107 -2.73 4.45 -16.13
N ILE A 108 -1.83 4.23 -15.18
CA ILE A 108 -0.84 5.22 -14.76
C ILE A 108 0.51 4.55 -14.50
N SER A 109 1.58 5.28 -14.78
CA SER A 109 2.93 4.89 -14.41
C SER A 109 3.44 5.74 -13.26
N PHE A 110 4.24 5.15 -12.37
CA PHE A 110 4.87 5.84 -11.26
C PHE A 110 6.38 5.91 -11.46
N GLY A 111 6.93 7.09 -11.18
CA GLY A 111 8.37 7.34 -11.23
C GLY A 111 9.12 6.57 -10.14
N SER A 112 10.42 6.41 -10.38
CA SER A 112 11.36 6.02 -9.33
C SER A 112 12.09 7.28 -8.87
N GLY A 113 12.00 7.62 -7.58
CA GLY A 113 12.88 8.64 -7.02
C GLY A 113 14.37 8.27 -7.20
N PRO A 114 15.27 9.25 -7.13
CA PRO A 114 16.70 9.07 -7.42
C PRO A 114 17.42 8.10 -6.47
N GLU A 115 16.87 7.85 -5.27
CA GLU A 115 17.46 6.93 -4.29
C GLU A 115 16.40 5.99 -3.70
N ILE A 116 16.25 4.82 -4.31
CA ILE A 116 15.30 3.81 -3.83
C ILE A 116 16.05 2.66 -3.17
N THR A 117 16.00 2.63 -1.83
CA THR A 117 16.31 1.45 -1.02
C THR A 117 15.18 0.43 -1.12
N THR A 118 15.41 -0.82 -0.74
CA THR A 118 14.36 -1.86 -0.75
C THR A 118 13.19 -1.53 0.17
N ASN A 119 13.46 -0.93 1.33
CA ASN A 119 12.43 -0.47 2.26
C ASN A 119 11.60 0.67 1.63
N SER A 120 12.25 1.61 0.94
CA SER A 120 11.52 2.69 0.28
C SER A 120 10.62 2.18 -0.85
N VAL A 121 10.98 1.12 -1.59
CA VAL A 121 10.05 0.49 -2.57
C VAL A 121 8.77 0.02 -1.89
N ARG A 122 8.90 -0.66 -0.73
CA ARG A 122 7.75 -1.24 -0.01
C ARG A 122 6.83 -0.13 0.50
N ASP A 123 7.39 0.90 1.11
CA ASP A 123 6.62 2.02 1.65
C ASP A 123 5.94 2.82 0.53
N ALA A 124 6.67 3.08 -0.56
CA ALA A 124 6.15 3.74 -1.75
C ALA A 124 5.01 2.95 -2.41
N SER A 125 5.15 1.62 -2.52
CA SER A 125 4.09 0.75 -3.02
C SER A 125 2.85 0.80 -2.10
N ARG A 126 3.07 0.78 -0.78
CA ARG A 126 1.98 0.87 0.21
C ARG A 126 1.24 2.19 0.12
N VAL A 127 1.95 3.31 -0.06
CA VAL A 127 1.36 4.64 -0.30
C VAL A 127 0.50 4.62 -1.56
N ILE A 128 1.01 4.09 -2.68
CA ILE A 128 0.24 4.00 -3.93
C ILE A 128 -1.03 3.17 -3.73
N TYR A 129 -0.92 1.94 -3.22
CA TYR A 129 -2.08 1.06 -3.07
C TYR A 129 -3.12 1.61 -2.10
N GLY A 130 -2.68 2.13 -0.95
CA GLY A 130 -3.56 2.71 0.05
C GLY A 130 -4.23 4.00 -0.42
N TYR A 131 -3.49 4.86 -1.14
CA TYR A 131 -4.08 6.09 -1.70
C TYR A 131 -5.14 5.75 -2.73
N LEU A 132 -4.84 4.85 -3.68
CA LEU A 132 -5.79 4.48 -4.73
C LEU A 132 -7.05 3.83 -4.18
N SER A 133 -6.91 2.95 -3.18
CA SER A 133 -8.06 2.29 -2.56
C SER A 133 -8.97 3.25 -1.80
N GLN A 134 -8.40 4.31 -1.21
CA GLN A 134 -9.16 5.33 -0.49
C GLN A 134 -9.79 6.37 -1.42
N VAL A 135 -9.07 6.80 -2.45
CA VAL A 135 -9.43 7.98 -3.25
C VAL A 135 -10.27 7.62 -4.48
N CYS A 136 -10.11 6.41 -5.02
CA CYS A 136 -10.80 5.96 -6.22
C CYS A 136 -11.60 4.66 -5.96
N PRO A 137 -12.59 4.66 -5.05
CA PRO A 137 -13.26 3.44 -4.59
C PRO A 137 -14.04 2.71 -5.71
N ARG A 138 -14.41 3.43 -6.78
CA ARG A 138 -15.20 2.91 -7.92
C ARG A 138 -14.34 2.35 -9.06
N LEU A 139 -13.05 2.09 -8.83
CA LEU A 139 -12.16 1.60 -9.87
C LEU A 139 -12.54 0.17 -10.28
N GLU A 140 -12.91 0.02 -11.54
CA GLU A 140 -13.16 -1.27 -12.18
C GLU A 140 -11.91 -1.82 -12.87
N ARG A 141 -11.07 -0.94 -13.43
CA ARG A 141 -9.89 -1.30 -14.20
C ARG A 141 -8.67 -0.51 -13.73
N LEU A 142 -7.68 -1.20 -13.20
CA LEU A 142 -6.47 -0.60 -12.67
C LEU A 142 -5.23 -1.18 -13.37
N THR A 143 -4.47 -0.32 -14.03
CA THR A 143 -3.14 -0.63 -14.56
C THR A 143 -2.11 0.25 -13.88
N ILE A 144 -1.19 -0.37 -13.15
CA ILE A 144 -0.07 0.30 -12.49
C ILE A 144 1.22 -0.12 -13.18
N SER A 145 1.99 0.87 -13.66
CA SER A 145 3.34 0.65 -14.19
C SER A 145 4.37 1.29 -13.27
N ARG A 146 5.44 0.59 -12.91
CA ARG A 146 6.55 1.17 -12.15
C ARG A 146 7.79 0.28 -12.29
N ASP A 147 8.97 0.87 -12.47
CA ASP A 147 10.22 0.10 -12.62
C ASP A 147 10.45 -0.91 -11.48
N ARG A 148 10.15 -0.50 -10.24
CA ARG A 148 10.19 -1.36 -9.05
C ARG A 148 8.92 -1.16 -8.24
N ILE A 149 8.05 -2.16 -8.18
CA ILE A 149 6.88 -2.16 -7.31
C ILE A 149 6.79 -3.48 -6.54
N ALA A 150 6.59 -3.37 -5.24
CA ALA A 150 6.47 -4.55 -4.39
C ALA A 150 5.01 -4.99 -4.36
N CYS A 151 4.72 -6.21 -4.84
CA CYS A 151 3.37 -6.78 -4.83
C CYS A 151 3.16 -7.76 -3.66
N SER A 152 3.97 -7.66 -2.59
CA SER A 152 3.83 -8.48 -1.39
C SER A 152 2.67 -8.01 -0.50
N LEU A 153 2.26 -8.85 0.46
CA LEU A 153 1.29 -8.48 1.48
C LEU A 153 1.79 -7.27 2.31
N ASP A 154 3.04 -7.31 2.76
CA ASP A 154 3.66 -6.25 3.56
C ASP A 154 3.74 -4.90 2.84
N SER A 155 3.85 -4.92 1.51
CA SER A 155 3.89 -3.71 0.69
C SER A 155 2.50 -3.17 0.36
N GLY A 156 1.44 -3.78 0.89
CA GLY A 156 0.09 -3.24 0.85
C GLY A 156 -0.70 -3.60 -0.39
N LEU A 157 -0.31 -4.61 -1.19
CA LEU A 157 -1.13 -5.03 -2.34
C LEU A 157 -2.58 -5.36 -1.91
N CYS A 158 -2.74 -5.96 -0.73
CA CYS A 158 -4.03 -6.28 -0.14
C CYS A 158 -4.90 -5.04 0.16
N LEU A 159 -4.35 -3.83 0.22
CA LEU A 159 -5.13 -2.61 0.43
C LEU A 159 -6.07 -2.34 -0.75
N LEU A 160 -5.73 -2.83 -1.95
CA LEU A 160 -6.62 -2.78 -3.10
C LEU A 160 -7.88 -3.65 -2.92
N SER A 161 -7.95 -4.53 -1.90
CA SER A 161 -9.16 -5.29 -1.58
C SER A 161 -10.36 -4.42 -1.18
N ALA A 162 -10.14 -3.14 -0.88
CA ALA A 162 -11.21 -2.16 -0.65
C ALA A 162 -11.81 -1.58 -1.95
N LEU A 163 -11.25 -1.91 -3.12
CA LEU A 163 -11.85 -1.59 -4.42
C LEU A 163 -12.87 -2.67 -4.77
N ASP A 164 -14.08 -2.55 -4.24
CA ASP A 164 -15.12 -3.57 -4.35
C ASP A 164 -15.50 -3.85 -5.81
N ASP A 165 -15.51 -2.81 -6.65
CA ASP A 165 -15.88 -2.88 -8.08
C ASP A 165 -14.73 -3.36 -8.99
N LEU A 166 -13.55 -3.69 -8.45
CA LEU A 166 -12.37 -3.99 -9.25
C LEU A 166 -12.52 -5.29 -10.05
N ARG A 167 -12.58 -5.17 -11.38
CA ARG A 167 -12.69 -6.28 -12.34
C ARG A 167 -11.36 -6.69 -12.96
N SER A 168 -10.46 -5.73 -13.18
CA SER A 168 -9.19 -5.98 -13.86
C SER A 168 -8.05 -5.27 -13.15
N LEU A 169 -7.04 -6.03 -12.72
CA LEU A 169 -5.80 -5.54 -12.14
C LEU A 169 -4.61 -5.93 -13.02
N GLU A 170 -3.89 -4.95 -13.54
CA GLU A 170 -2.63 -5.14 -14.24
C GLU A 170 -1.48 -4.41 -13.52
N ILE A 171 -0.43 -5.13 -13.16
CA ILE A 171 0.81 -4.57 -12.60
C ILE A 171 1.94 -4.84 -13.58
N ARG A 172 2.59 -3.77 -14.05
CA ARG A 172 3.75 -3.83 -14.93
C ARG A 172 4.97 -3.35 -14.17
N THR A 173 6.02 -4.15 -14.12
CA THR A 173 7.24 -3.75 -13.44
C THR A 173 8.47 -4.38 -14.06
N ARG A 174 9.62 -3.74 -13.86
CA ARG A 174 10.87 -4.33 -14.33
C ARG A 174 11.36 -5.37 -13.32
N SER A 175 11.30 -5.03 -12.05
CA SER A 175 11.74 -5.87 -10.94
C SER A 175 10.56 -6.28 -10.07
N LEU A 176 10.38 -7.58 -9.90
CA LEU A 176 9.58 -8.10 -8.81
C LEU A 176 10.46 -8.51 -7.64
N SER A 177 10.17 -7.91 -6.48
CA SER A 177 10.52 -8.51 -5.20
C SER A 177 10.00 -9.95 -5.20
N ILE A 178 10.67 -10.84 -4.46
CA ILE A 178 10.25 -12.23 -4.39
C ILE A 178 8.81 -12.26 -3.89
N LEU A 179 7.85 -12.47 -4.80
CA LEU A 179 6.48 -12.75 -4.46
C LEU A 179 6.42 -14.17 -4.01
N HIS A 180 5.89 -14.32 -2.81
CA HIS A 180 5.63 -15.60 -2.24
C HIS A 180 4.15 -15.93 -2.40
N ILE A 181 3.87 -17.22 -2.46
CA ILE A 181 2.52 -17.76 -2.58
C ILE A 181 1.58 -17.20 -1.49
N TRP A 182 2.09 -16.99 -0.28
CA TRP A 182 1.32 -16.43 0.83
C TRP A 182 0.95 -14.95 0.65
N ASP A 183 1.62 -14.20 -0.22
CA ASP A 183 1.27 -12.81 -0.51
C ASP A 183 -0.11 -12.68 -1.16
N PHE A 184 -0.69 -13.77 -1.67
CA PHE A 184 -2.04 -13.85 -2.24
C PHE A 184 -3.01 -14.63 -1.34
N GLY A 185 -2.56 -15.11 -0.17
CA GLY A 185 -3.41 -15.87 0.74
C GLY A 185 -4.64 -15.11 1.22
N TRP A 186 -4.57 -13.76 1.25
CA TRP A 186 -5.68 -12.89 1.62
C TRP A 186 -6.80 -12.82 0.57
N MET A 187 -6.54 -13.24 -0.67
CA MET A 187 -7.58 -13.34 -1.70
C MET A 187 -8.48 -14.56 -1.47
N ASN A 188 -7.99 -15.53 -0.69
CA ASN A 188 -8.79 -16.65 -0.27
C ASN A 188 -9.56 -16.22 0.97
N ASN A 189 -10.87 -16.38 0.96
CA ASN A 189 -11.68 -16.14 2.15
C ASN A 189 -11.42 -17.15 3.24
N GLU A 190 -10.69 -18.22 2.94
CA GLU A 190 -10.46 -19.30 3.88
C GLU A 190 -9.73 -18.73 5.11
N PRO A 191 -10.44 -18.58 6.24
CA PRO A 191 -9.88 -17.97 7.43
C PRO A 191 -8.77 -18.83 8.00
N THR A 192 -8.81 -20.14 7.72
CA THR A 192 -7.76 -21.09 8.04
C THR A 192 -6.45 -20.71 7.37
N MET A 193 -6.40 -20.07 6.20
CA MET A 193 -5.14 -19.67 5.58
C MET A 193 -4.52 -18.49 6.32
N LEU A 194 -5.29 -17.45 6.64
CA LEU A 194 -4.79 -16.32 7.42
C LEU A 194 -4.48 -16.75 8.86
N GLN A 195 -5.31 -17.58 9.47
CA GLN A 195 -5.10 -18.16 10.80
C GLN A 195 -3.89 -19.11 10.81
N ARG A 196 -3.72 -19.98 9.80
CA ARG A 196 -2.54 -20.86 9.65
C ARG A 196 -1.30 -20.05 9.33
N LEU A 197 -1.42 -18.93 8.62
CA LEU A 197 -0.33 -17.97 8.38
C LEU A 197 0.03 -17.23 9.67
N VAL A 198 -0.95 -16.73 10.42
CA VAL A 198 -0.77 -16.13 11.75
C VAL A 198 -0.13 -17.16 12.69
N ASN A 199 -0.58 -18.41 12.68
CA ASN A 199 -0.03 -19.50 13.51
C ASN A 199 1.35 -20.00 13.01
N LYS A 200 1.66 -19.93 11.71
CA LYS A 200 3.00 -20.23 11.17
C LYS A 200 3.97 -19.07 11.39
N MET A 201 3.48 -17.84 11.33
CA MET A 201 4.26 -16.61 11.49
C MET A 201 4.38 -16.17 12.95
N SER A 202 3.54 -16.66 13.87
CA SER A 202 3.70 -16.49 15.32
C SER A 202 4.95 -17.17 15.85
N PHE A 203 5.48 -18.19 15.14
CA PHE A 203 6.82 -18.73 15.40
C PHE A 203 7.96 -17.72 15.07
N ASN A 204 7.66 -16.63 14.36
CA ASN A 204 8.57 -15.52 14.01
C ASN A 204 7.89 -14.17 14.35
N GLU A 205 7.44 -14.07 15.60
CA GLU A 205 6.59 -13.03 16.20
C GLU A 205 6.91 -11.57 15.74
N SER A 206 8.20 -11.25 15.56
CA SER A 206 8.67 -9.90 15.21
C SER A 206 8.24 -9.38 13.83
N ARG A 207 8.02 -10.24 12.83
CA ARG A 207 7.64 -9.81 11.47
C ARG A 207 6.13 -9.68 11.31
N LEU A 208 5.37 -10.60 11.90
CA LEU A 208 3.91 -10.57 11.89
C LEU A 208 3.38 -9.38 12.69
N GLN A 209 3.91 -9.15 13.89
CA GLN A 209 3.56 -7.95 14.65
C GLN A 209 3.86 -6.68 13.85
N LYS A 210 5.01 -6.57 13.17
CA LYS A 210 5.32 -5.40 12.33
C LYS A 210 4.34 -5.21 11.17
N SER A 211 3.93 -6.28 10.49
CA SER A 211 3.00 -6.20 9.35
C SER A 211 1.57 -5.84 9.79
N LEU A 212 1.08 -6.48 10.87
CA LEU A 212 -0.22 -6.13 11.47
C LEU A 212 -0.21 -4.73 12.07
N ARG A 213 0.88 -4.34 12.73
CA ARG A 213 1.08 -2.99 13.28
C ARG A 213 1.08 -1.93 12.19
N ALA A 214 1.79 -2.16 11.08
CA ALA A 214 1.77 -1.26 9.93
C ALA A 214 0.36 -1.07 9.36
N ARG A 215 -0.50 -2.12 9.39
CA ARG A 215 -1.90 -2.02 9.00
C ARG A 215 -2.74 -1.20 10.00
N TYR A 216 -2.48 -1.35 11.30
CA TYR A 216 -3.12 -0.55 12.37
C TYR A 216 -2.75 0.93 12.33
N GLU A 217 -1.46 1.22 12.25
CA GLU A 217 -0.94 2.59 12.16
C GLU A 217 -1.47 3.28 10.90
N TRP A 218 -1.62 2.55 9.79
CA TRP A 218 -2.13 3.11 8.55
C TRP A 218 -3.61 3.50 8.63
N LEU A 219 -4.43 2.73 9.35
CA LEU A 219 -5.85 3.05 9.60
C LEU A 219 -6.06 4.23 10.57
N GLY A 220 -4.98 4.88 11.02
CA GLY A 220 -5.04 6.11 11.85
C GLY A 220 -5.06 5.85 13.36
N TYR A 221 -4.71 4.64 13.81
CA TYR A 221 -4.65 4.32 15.23
C TYR A 221 -3.25 4.62 15.78
N GLU A 222 -3.16 5.57 16.73
CA GLU A 222 -1.89 6.15 17.20
C GLU A 222 -1.08 5.25 18.16
N ASP A 223 -1.65 4.18 18.70
CA ASP A 223 -0.91 3.27 19.59
C ASP A 223 -1.27 1.80 19.32
N CYS A 224 -0.28 1.03 18.88
CA CYS A 224 -0.43 -0.36 18.43
C CYS A 224 0.65 -1.24 19.05
N ARG A 225 1.03 -0.95 20.30
CA ARG A 225 1.85 -1.88 21.13
C ARG A 225 1.14 -3.20 21.38
N THR A 226 -0.18 -3.20 21.31
CA THR A 226 -1.01 -4.41 21.32
C THR A 226 -1.90 -4.37 20.08
N VAL A 227 -1.87 -5.44 19.29
CA VAL A 227 -2.79 -5.65 18.18
C VAL A 227 -4.08 -6.20 18.80
N ASP A 228 -5.11 -5.36 18.93
CA ASP A 228 -6.38 -5.79 19.49
C ASP A 228 -7.03 -6.85 18.59
N ARG A 229 -7.22 -8.04 19.13
CA ARG A 229 -7.80 -9.16 18.41
C ARG A 229 -9.24 -8.88 18.00
N ALA A 230 -10.06 -8.35 18.92
CA ALA A 230 -11.47 -8.08 18.66
C ALA A 230 -11.65 -7.08 17.51
N ARG A 231 -10.69 -6.16 17.38
CA ARG A 231 -10.67 -5.14 16.33
C ARG A 231 -10.14 -5.65 14.99
N LEU A 232 -9.21 -6.61 14.99
CA LEU A 232 -8.86 -7.36 13.78
C LEU A 232 -10.04 -8.20 13.27
N GLU A 233 -10.87 -8.71 14.19
CA GLU A 233 -12.11 -9.41 13.88
C GLU A 233 -13.14 -8.43 13.28
N GLU A 234 -13.27 -7.21 13.82
CA GLU A 234 -14.11 -6.13 13.26
C GLU A 234 -13.68 -5.70 11.84
N LEU A 235 -12.37 -5.63 11.57
CA LEU A 235 -11.82 -5.32 10.25
C LEU A 235 -11.86 -6.50 9.26
N GLY A 236 -12.44 -7.64 9.66
CA GLY A 236 -12.53 -8.86 8.87
C GLY A 236 -11.17 -9.49 8.55
N VAL A 237 -10.14 -9.20 9.35
CA VAL A 237 -8.78 -9.72 9.21
C VAL A 237 -8.62 -11.02 9.99
N LEU A 238 -9.26 -11.13 11.15
CA LEU A 238 -9.35 -12.37 11.92
C LEU A 238 -10.80 -12.83 11.96
N ILE A 239 -11.02 -14.13 12.17
CA ILE A 239 -12.34 -14.65 12.48
C ILE A 239 -12.55 -14.64 13.99
N PRO A 240 -13.70 -14.14 14.47
CA PRO A 240 -14.08 -14.29 15.87
C PRO A 240 -14.10 -15.76 16.24
N ILE A 241 -13.26 -16.13 17.21
CA ILE A 241 -13.33 -17.48 17.80
C ILE A 241 -14.72 -17.58 18.41
N PRO A 242 -15.53 -18.60 18.08
CA PRO A 242 -16.77 -18.84 18.79
C PRO A 242 -16.41 -19.03 20.26
N TYR A 243 -16.88 -18.11 21.12
CA TYR A 243 -16.64 -18.17 22.56
C TYR A 243 -17.00 -19.57 23.03
N SER A 244 -16.01 -20.38 23.37
CA SER A 244 -16.26 -21.62 24.09
C SER A 244 -16.87 -21.20 25.42
N TYR A 245 -18.13 -21.55 25.61
CA TYR A 245 -18.85 -21.34 26.87
C TYR A 245 -17.95 -21.85 28.00
N SER A 246 -17.30 -20.92 28.70
CA SER A 246 -16.66 -21.23 29.97
C SER A 246 -17.81 -21.41 30.96
N PRO A 247 -17.97 -22.58 31.58
CA PRO A 247 -18.98 -22.76 32.59
C PRO A 247 -18.63 -21.86 33.78
N THR A 248 -19.34 -20.73 33.88
CA THR A 248 -19.25 -19.85 35.04
C THR A 248 -19.95 -20.52 36.21
N SER A 249 -19.17 -21.12 37.10
CA SER A 249 -19.63 -21.46 38.45
C SER A 249 -20.03 -20.17 39.18
N PRO A 250 -21.20 -20.14 39.85
CA PRO A 250 -21.65 -18.96 40.57
C PRO A 250 -20.86 -18.82 41.88
N THR A 251 -20.01 -17.80 41.98
CA THR A 251 -19.38 -17.38 43.24
C THR A 251 -20.32 -16.43 43.98
N VAL A 252 -20.70 -16.86 45.18
CA VAL A 252 -21.49 -16.13 46.17
C VAL A 252 -20.74 -14.86 46.60
N SER A 253 -21.39 -13.71 46.41
CA SER A 253 -20.92 -12.40 46.86
C SER A 253 -21.08 -12.26 48.38
N SER A 254 -19.97 -11.97 49.06
CA SER A 254 -19.97 -11.48 50.45
C SER A 254 -19.74 -9.98 50.44
N ASP A 255 -20.62 -9.31 51.15
CA ASP A 255 -20.84 -7.88 51.27
C ASP A 255 -19.91 -7.27 52.34
N SER A 256 -19.29 -6.13 52.03
CA SER A 256 -18.70 -5.13 52.94
C SER A 256 -17.87 -4.17 52.07
N GLY A 257 -17.90 -2.84 52.18
CA GLY A 257 -18.51 -1.92 53.11
C GLY A 257 -17.72 -0.60 52.97
N LEU A 258 -18.46 0.51 52.90
CA LEU A 258 -18.08 1.92 53.10
C LEU A 258 -16.59 2.27 53.33
N LEU A 259 -16.08 3.26 52.59
CA LEU A 259 -15.68 4.54 53.20
C LEU A 259 -15.44 5.66 52.16
N ASP A 260 -16.19 6.73 52.40
CA ASP A 260 -16.11 8.09 51.89
C ASP A 260 -14.79 8.78 52.26
N LYS A 261 -14.25 9.62 51.35
CA LYS A 261 -13.57 10.90 51.67
C LYS A 261 -13.13 11.69 50.42
N SER A 262 -13.90 12.74 50.14
CA SER A 262 -13.45 14.14 49.99
C SER A 262 -12.21 14.52 49.17
N ARG A 263 -12.47 15.35 48.14
CA ARG A 263 -11.88 16.66 47.81
C ARG A 263 -10.35 16.84 47.98
N ARG A 264 -9.68 17.17 46.87
CA ARG A 264 -8.84 18.39 46.77
C ARG A 264 -8.52 18.77 45.33
N SER A 265 -9.09 19.89 44.91
CA SER A 265 -8.66 20.73 43.79
C SER A 265 -7.29 21.34 44.09
N ARG A 266 -6.37 21.33 43.12
CA ARG A 266 -5.23 22.27 43.08
C ARG A 266 -4.98 22.74 41.64
N LEU A 267 -5.30 24.02 41.45
CA LEU A 267 -4.74 24.91 40.42
C LEU A 267 -3.28 25.23 40.78
N SER A 268 -2.41 25.32 39.77
CA SER A 268 -1.18 26.12 39.85
C SER A 268 -0.79 26.63 38.47
N TYR A 269 -0.64 27.96 38.40
CA TYR A 269 -0.23 28.82 37.29
C TYR A 269 1.30 28.77 37.03
N HIS A 270 1.68 28.84 35.74
CA HIS A 270 2.76 29.56 35.02
C HIS A 270 4.13 29.92 35.68
N PRO A 271 5.26 29.96 34.92
CA PRO A 271 5.51 31.00 33.88
C PRO A 271 6.39 30.59 32.66
N PRO A 272 6.64 31.50 31.69
CA PRO A 272 7.17 31.19 30.35
C PRO A 272 8.69 31.38 30.25
N TYR A 273 9.34 30.71 29.29
CA TYR A 273 10.73 30.98 28.92
C TYR A 273 10.85 31.53 27.50
N HIS A 274 11.64 32.60 27.42
CA HIS A 274 12.01 33.41 26.27
C HIS A 274 12.99 32.72 25.31
N HIS A 275 12.93 33.20 24.06
CA HIS A 275 13.88 33.08 22.95
C HIS A 275 15.37 32.99 23.31
N HIS A 276 16.13 32.21 22.52
CA HIS A 276 17.41 32.65 21.95
C HIS A 276 17.64 32.04 20.55
N ASN A 277 17.85 32.93 19.58
CA ASN A 277 18.39 32.65 18.25
C ASN A 277 19.91 32.48 18.34
N HIS A 278 20.48 31.47 17.68
CA HIS A 278 21.87 31.51 17.26
C HIS A 278 22.06 30.97 15.84
N HIS A 279 22.47 31.87 14.96
CA HIS A 279 23.11 31.59 13.68
C HIS A 279 24.40 30.78 13.89
N HIS A 280 24.63 29.76 13.06
CA HIS A 280 25.98 29.44 12.59
C HIS A 280 25.97 28.83 11.17
N HIS A 281 26.66 29.53 10.27
CA HIS A 281 27.18 29.02 9.01
C HIS A 281 28.16 27.87 9.27
N HIS A 282 28.06 26.77 8.52
CA HIS A 282 29.23 26.00 8.09
C HIS A 282 28.92 25.19 6.83
N HIS A 283 29.63 25.51 5.75
CA HIS A 283 29.87 24.65 4.60
C HIS A 283 30.86 23.55 4.98
N PRO A 284 30.74 22.34 4.41
CA PRO A 284 31.95 21.67 3.94
C PRO A 284 31.81 21.13 2.51
N GLN A 285 32.82 21.43 1.69
CA GLN A 285 33.13 20.70 0.47
C GLN A 285 33.71 19.34 0.82
N TYR A 286 33.18 18.27 0.23
CA TYR A 286 33.79 16.95 0.24
C TYR A 286 34.27 16.57 -1.16
N TYR A 287 35.60 16.53 -1.31
CA TYR A 287 36.28 15.81 -2.39
C TYR A 287 36.18 14.30 -2.13
N TYR A 288 35.57 13.55 -3.04
CA TYR A 288 35.63 12.09 -3.05
C TYR A 288 36.75 11.62 -4.00
N GLN A 289 37.86 11.14 -3.42
CA GLN A 289 38.81 10.26 -4.10
C GLN A 289 38.67 8.85 -3.48
N HIS A 290 38.07 7.91 -4.22
CA HIS A 290 38.16 6.49 -3.86
C HIS A 290 39.17 5.74 -4.72
N ARG A 291 40.27 5.47 -4.04
CA ARG A 291 41.41 4.63 -4.40
C ARG A 291 40.97 3.16 -4.48
N ARG A 292 41.22 2.53 -5.63
CA ARG A 292 41.18 1.07 -5.81
C ARG A 292 42.25 0.43 -4.92
N ASN A 293 41.90 -0.61 -4.18
CA ASN A 293 42.83 -1.68 -3.83
C ASN A 293 42.09 -3.02 -3.77
N LYS A 294 42.54 -3.93 -4.64
CA LYS A 294 42.27 -5.36 -4.61
C LYS A 294 43.17 -5.99 -3.56
N SER A 295 42.62 -6.82 -2.69
CA SER A 295 43.35 -7.93 -2.08
C SER A 295 42.37 -9.08 -1.82
N ASN A 296 42.49 -10.11 -2.67
CA ASN A 296 41.95 -11.44 -2.39
C ASN A 296 42.94 -12.11 -1.45
N ASN A 297 42.48 -12.54 -0.27
CA ASN A 297 43.16 -13.62 0.45
C ASN A 297 42.11 -14.54 1.06
N THR A 298 41.98 -15.70 0.43
CA THR A 298 41.27 -16.88 0.89
C THR A 298 42.03 -17.48 2.08
N ASN A 299 41.34 -17.80 3.17
CA ASN A 299 41.73 -18.90 4.04
C ASN A 299 40.49 -19.57 4.64
N TYR A 300 40.32 -20.82 4.25
CA TYR A 300 39.47 -21.82 4.89
C TYR A 300 39.99 -22.11 6.30
N SER A 301 39.10 -22.15 7.28
CA SER A 301 39.32 -22.91 8.52
C SER A 301 38.08 -23.73 8.85
N ASN A 302 38.22 -25.04 8.69
CA ASN A 302 37.30 -26.04 9.21
C ASN A 302 37.25 -25.92 10.73
N ASN A 303 36.05 -25.92 11.31
CA ASN A 303 35.92 -26.34 12.70
C ASN A 303 34.65 -27.19 12.89
N SER A 304 34.91 -28.46 13.16
CA SER A 304 33.96 -29.53 13.36
C SER A 304 33.53 -29.52 14.83
N GLY A 305 32.35 -28.96 15.11
CA GLY A 305 31.72 -29.03 16.43
C GLY A 305 30.62 -30.10 16.44
N THR A 306 30.89 -31.21 17.11
CA THR A 306 29.94 -32.29 17.41
C THR A 306 28.84 -31.79 18.34
N ILE A 307 27.60 -31.70 17.84
CA ILE A 307 26.40 -31.41 18.65
C ILE A 307 25.64 -32.72 18.88
N SER A 308 25.51 -33.06 20.15
CA SER A 308 24.77 -34.20 20.69
C SER A 308 23.25 -34.04 20.48
N HIS A 309 22.64 -35.04 19.86
CA HIS A 309 21.21 -35.16 19.68
C HIS A 309 20.51 -35.56 21.00
N SER A 310 19.74 -34.64 21.58
CA SER A 310 18.78 -34.96 22.64
C SER A 310 17.43 -35.27 22.00
N ARG A 311 17.04 -36.55 22.04
CA ARG A 311 15.71 -37.05 21.66
C ARG A 311 14.66 -36.48 22.62
N SER A 312 13.83 -35.56 22.14
CA SER A 312 12.59 -35.17 22.80
C SER A 312 11.43 -35.95 22.18
N HIS A 313 10.67 -36.63 23.03
CA HIS A 313 9.49 -37.40 22.68
C HIS A 313 8.42 -36.51 22.05
N SER A 314 8.04 -36.79 20.81
CA SER A 314 6.86 -36.21 20.16
C SER A 314 5.61 -36.88 20.74
N LEU A 315 4.92 -36.18 21.63
CA LEU A 315 3.53 -36.50 21.99
C LEU A 315 2.66 -36.27 20.74
N GLY A 316 1.92 -37.31 20.37
CA GLY A 316 1.09 -37.36 19.18
C GLY A 316 -0.02 -36.32 19.21
N CYS A 317 0.00 -35.42 18.23
CA CYS A 317 -1.15 -34.61 17.86
C CYS A 317 -2.02 -35.47 16.94
N ASN A 318 -2.92 -36.26 17.55
CA ASN A 318 -3.96 -36.98 16.82
C ASN A 318 -4.96 -35.99 16.21
N ASP A 319 -5.17 -36.15 14.91
CA ASP A 319 -6.43 -35.99 14.17
C ASP A 319 -7.52 -35.13 14.83
N MET A 320 -7.41 -33.82 14.56
CA MET A 320 -8.56 -32.92 14.54
C MET A 320 -8.86 -32.58 13.07
N GLU A 321 -9.19 -33.59 12.26
CA GLU A 321 -9.90 -33.42 10.98
C GLU A 321 -11.40 -33.11 11.23
N GLY A 322 -11.66 -32.16 12.13
CA GLY A 322 -12.96 -31.54 12.23
C GLY A 322 -13.20 -30.78 10.94
N ARG A 323 -14.05 -31.32 10.07
CA ARG A 323 -14.55 -30.73 8.84
C ARG A 323 -15.29 -29.44 9.21
N MET A 324 -14.54 -28.35 9.42
CA MET A 324 -15.09 -27.03 9.67
C MET A 324 -15.95 -26.68 8.46
N GLU A 325 -17.26 -26.62 8.68
CA GLU A 325 -18.19 -26.07 7.72
C GLU A 325 -17.64 -24.71 7.30
N THR A 326 -17.36 -24.58 6.00
CA THR A 326 -16.91 -23.34 5.40
C THR A 326 -18.07 -22.36 5.49
N GLY A 327 -18.15 -21.62 6.61
CA GLY A 327 -19.05 -20.50 6.74
C GLY A 327 -18.91 -19.63 5.51
N ASN A 328 -20.05 -19.17 4.96
CA ASN A 328 -20.12 -18.31 3.79
C ASN A 328 -19.45 -16.97 4.06
N HIS A 329 -18.11 -16.95 4.06
CA HIS A 329 -17.35 -15.72 4.11
C HIS A 329 -17.43 -15.07 2.74
N PRO A 330 -17.76 -13.77 2.65
CA PRO A 330 -17.91 -13.07 1.38
C PRO A 330 -16.56 -13.01 0.64
N ILE A 331 -16.56 -13.36 -0.65
CA ILE A 331 -15.37 -13.35 -1.53
C ILE A 331 -14.79 -11.95 -1.56
N ARG A 332 -13.55 -11.81 -1.05
CA ARG A 332 -12.77 -10.59 -1.27
C ARG A 332 -12.52 -10.46 -2.78
N TRP A 333 -12.90 -9.31 -3.33
CA TRP A 333 -13.03 -9.08 -4.77
C TRP A 333 -13.96 -10.08 -5.49
N PRO A 334 -15.28 -9.98 -5.25
CA PRO A 334 -16.25 -10.86 -5.89
C PRO A 334 -16.34 -10.62 -7.40
N PHE A 335 -15.96 -9.43 -7.88
CA PHE A 335 -16.03 -9.04 -9.29
C PHE A 335 -14.70 -9.07 -10.03
N LEU A 336 -13.59 -9.46 -9.37
CA LEU A 336 -12.33 -9.57 -10.09
C LEU A 336 -12.45 -10.67 -11.14
N GLU A 337 -12.24 -10.29 -12.39
CA GLU A 337 -12.28 -11.18 -13.56
C GLU A 337 -10.86 -11.46 -14.07
N ARG A 338 -9.94 -10.50 -13.89
CA ARG A 338 -8.60 -10.59 -14.46
C ARG A 338 -7.51 -10.04 -13.53
N ILE A 339 -6.44 -10.82 -13.38
CA ILE A 339 -5.20 -10.38 -12.76
C ILE A 339 -4.01 -10.63 -13.68
N LYS A 340 -3.26 -9.57 -13.97
CA LYS A 340 -2.09 -9.63 -14.84
C LYS A 340 -0.87 -9.01 -14.15
N ILE A 341 0.20 -9.77 -14.03
CA ILE A 341 1.48 -9.27 -13.51
C ILE A 341 2.52 -9.51 -14.59
N THR A 342 3.09 -8.42 -15.12
CA THR A 342 4.11 -8.47 -16.19
C THR A 342 5.45 -8.01 -15.63
N GLN A 343 6.48 -8.85 -15.76
CA GLN A 343 7.85 -8.56 -15.41
C GLN A 343 8.71 -8.45 -16.68
N THR A 344 9.64 -7.49 -16.72
CA THR A 344 10.60 -7.45 -17.84
C THR A 344 11.81 -8.36 -17.63
N TYR A 345 12.22 -8.60 -16.38
CA TYR A 345 13.32 -9.53 -16.09
C TYR A 345 12.81 -10.96 -16.00
N ASP A 346 13.48 -11.86 -16.72
CA ASP A 346 13.09 -13.26 -16.83
C ASP A 346 13.17 -13.97 -15.47
N ARG A 347 11.99 -14.26 -14.91
CA ARG A 347 11.80 -15.18 -13.78
C ARG A 347 10.69 -16.18 -14.08
N ARG A 348 10.74 -16.81 -15.26
CA ARG A 348 9.74 -17.79 -15.73
C ARG A 348 9.28 -18.78 -14.66
N HIS A 349 10.20 -19.37 -13.89
CA HIS A 349 9.84 -20.33 -12.83
C HIS A 349 8.95 -19.71 -11.74
N GLN A 350 9.27 -18.49 -11.32
CA GLN A 350 8.45 -17.77 -10.33
C GLN A 350 7.09 -17.39 -10.93
N ALA A 351 7.07 -16.90 -12.17
CA ALA A 351 5.85 -16.54 -12.87
C ALA A 351 4.89 -17.72 -13.00
N GLN A 352 5.40 -18.89 -13.44
CA GLN A 352 4.62 -20.12 -13.56
C GLN A 352 4.09 -20.62 -12.21
N ALA A 353 4.92 -20.59 -11.15
CA ALA A 353 4.50 -21.00 -9.81
C ALA A 353 3.38 -20.08 -9.26
N LEU A 354 3.51 -18.77 -9.45
CA LEU A 354 2.49 -17.80 -9.07
C LEU A 354 1.20 -17.98 -9.87
N GLN A 355 1.30 -18.16 -11.18
CA GLN A 355 0.15 -18.38 -12.05
C GLN A 355 -0.60 -19.66 -11.65
N GLY A 356 0.12 -20.76 -11.43
CA GLY A 356 -0.47 -22.02 -10.97
C GLY A 356 -1.17 -21.86 -9.62
N TYR A 357 -0.58 -21.09 -8.71
CA TYR A 357 -1.20 -20.79 -7.43
C TYR A 357 -2.44 -19.90 -7.53
N LEU A 358 -2.38 -18.80 -8.29
CA LEU A 358 -3.53 -17.93 -8.53
C LEU A 358 -4.69 -18.70 -9.15
N LYS A 359 -4.41 -19.55 -10.13
CA LYS A 359 -5.41 -20.43 -10.76
C LYS A 359 -6.03 -21.42 -9.76
N LYS A 360 -5.26 -21.90 -8.79
CA LYS A 360 -5.78 -22.76 -7.71
C LYS A 360 -6.66 -21.98 -6.73
N LEU A 361 -6.28 -20.74 -6.44
CA LEU A 361 -6.92 -19.90 -5.43
C LEU A 361 -8.20 -19.23 -5.94
N ARG A 362 -8.19 -18.78 -7.19
CA ARG A 362 -9.30 -18.15 -7.91
C ARG A 362 -9.39 -18.72 -9.33
N PRO A 363 -9.96 -19.93 -9.51
CA PRO A 363 -10.07 -20.56 -10.83
C PRO A 363 -11.00 -19.79 -11.78
N ASP A 364 -11.85 -18.93 -11.23
CA ASP A 364 -12.74 -18.00 -11.92
C ASP A 364 -12.02 -16.78 -12.52
N VAL A 365 -10.80 -16.48 -12.08
CA VAL A 365 -10.04 -15.30 -12.51
C VAL A 365 -9.05 -15.66 -13.61
N GLU A 366 -9.06 -14.89 -14.71
CA GLU A 366 -8.00 -14.95 -15.73
C GLU A 366 -6.69 -14.43 -15.13
N SER A 367 -5.78 -15.36 -14.80
CA SER A 367 -4.45 -15.03 -14.29
C SER A 367 -3.38 -15.13 -15.38
N VAL A 368 -2.71 -14.01 -15.68
CA VAL A 368 -1.57 -13.95 -16.60
C VAL A 368 -0.35 -13.43 -15.85
N VAL A 369 0.66 -14.28 -15.67
CA VAL A 369 1.95 -13.86 -15.07
C VAL A 369 3.03 -14.10 -16.12
N MET A 370 3.63 -13.02 -16.62
CA MET A 370 4.64 -13.05 -17.68
C MET A 370 5.96 -12.48 -17.19
#